data_AF-A0AAU5TWM2-F1
#
_entry.id   AF-A0AAU5TWM2-F1
#
_cell.length_a   1.000
_cell.length_b   1.000
_cell.length_c   1.000
_cell.angle_alpha   90.00
_cell.angle_beta   90.00
_cell.angle_gamma   90.00
#
_symmetry.space_group_name_H-M   'P 1'
#
loop_
_entity.id
_entity.type
_entity.pdbx_description
1 polymer ?
#
loop_
_entity_poly.entity_id
_entity_poly.type
_entity_poly.pdbx_seq_one_letter_code
_entity_poly.pdbx_strand_id
1 'polypeptide(L)' 'MGQRAQAAAGCLTAAVGAGVGLAVWAVDVRSRLWRFEQSPDWSVLYAELPLAVLGGTAAALVVWALARRIGR' A
#
# COMPACT_ATOMS: atom_id res chain seq x y z
N MET A 1 13.75 -10.95 20.53
CA MET A 1 12.80 -9.81 20.59
C MET A 1 11.50 -10.25 21.23
N GLY A 2 10.88 -9.42 22.08
CA GLY A 2 9.59 -9.76 22.69
C GLY A 2 8.44 -9.76 21.69
N GLN A 3 7.36 -10.50 22.01
CA GLN A 3 6.17 -10.64 21.17
C GLN A 3 5.56 -9.28 20.77
N ARG A 4 5.63 -8.28 21.67
CA ARG A 4 5.19 -6.90 21.42
C ARG A 4 6.01 -6.17 20.36
N ALA A 5 7.34 -6.32 20.39
CA ALA A 5 8.21 -5.70 19.39
C ALA A 5 7.95 -6.28 17.99
N GLN A 6 7.64 -7.58 17.91
CA GLN A 6 7.29 -8.22 16.66
C GLN A 6 5.91 -7.80 16.12
N ALA A 7 4.94 -7.58 17.00
CA ALA A 7 3.66 -7.01 16.63
C ALA A 7 3.82 -5.57 16.11
N ALA A 8 4.59 -4.74 16.82
CA ALA A 8 4.89 -3.37 16.39
C ALA A 8 5.59 -3.32 15.03
N ALA A 9 6.56 -4.20 14.79
CA ALA A 9 7.24 -4.30 13.49
C ALA A 9 6.27 -4.69 12.35
N GLY A 10 5.33 -5.59 12.61
CA GLY A 10 4.28 -5.94 11.64
C GLY A 10 3.37 -4.76 11.30
N CYS A 11 2.92 -4.01 12.31
CA CYS A 11 2.10 -2.80 12.10
C CYS A 11 2.86 -1.72 11.33
N LEU A 12 4.13 -1.47 11.67
CA LEU A 12 4.98 -0.52 10.95
C LEU A 12 5.18 -0.94 9.49
N THR A 13 5.41 -2.21 9.24
CA THR A 13 5.55 -2.75 7.87
C THR A 13 4.26 -2.52 7.07
N ALA A 14 3.10 -2.79 7.67
CA ALA A 14 1.81 -2.55 7.03
C ALA A 14 1.60 -1.06 6.70
N ALA A 15 1.94 -0.16 7.63
CA ALA A 15 1.84 1.29 7.44
C ALA A 15 2.77 1.80 6.34
N VAL A 16 4.02 1.32 6.30
CA VAL A 16 4.98 1.64 5.23
C VAL A 16 4.46 1.14 3.89
N GLY A 17 3.97 -0.11 3.83
CA GLY A 17 3.39 -0.68 2.61
C GLY A 17 2.21 0.14 2.08
N ALA A 18 1.29 0.56 2.96
CA ALA A 18 0.18 1.44 2.61
C ALA A 18 0.67 2.78 2.05
N GLY A 19 1.66 3.39 2.70
CA GLY A 19 2.25 4.66 2.27
C GLY A 19 2.93 4.57 0.91
N VAL A 20 3.67 3.49 0.65
CA VAL A 20 4.29 3.23 -0.66
C VAL A 20 3.21 3.02 -1.73
N GLY A 21 2.18 2.23 -1.44
CA GLY A 21 1.05 2.04 -2.34
C GLY A 21 0.37 3.37 -2.72
N LEU A 22 0.15 4.23 -1.73
CA LEU A 22 -0.39 5.57 -1.94
C LEU A 22 0.55 6.47 -2.76
N ALA A 23 1.85 6.43 -2.48
CA ALA A 23 2.84 7.19 -3.25
C ALA A 23 2.87 6.74 -4.72
N VAL A 24 2.78 5.44 -4.99
CA VAL A 24 2.70 4.89 -6.35
C VAL A 24 1.40 5.31 -7.04
N TRP A 25 0.26 5.28 -6.35
CA TRP A 25 -1.00 5.78 -6.91
C TRP A 25 -0.95 7.28 -7.23
N ALA A 26 -0.24 8.06 -6.42
CA ALA A 26 -0.08 9.49 -6.61
C ALA A 26 0.82 9.86 -7.82
N VAL A 27 1.54 8.89 -8.40
CA VAL A 27 2.24 9.10 -9.67
C VAL A 27 1.19 9.40 -10.75
N ASP A 28 1.40 10.52 -11.45
CA ASP A 28 0.48 11.07 -12.44
C ASP A 28 -0.94 11.37 -11.90
N VAL A 29 -1.05 11.71 -10.60
CA VAL A 29 -2.34 12.05 -9.96
C VAL A 29 -3.10 13.14 -10.73
N ARG A 30 -2.39 14.09 -11.34
CA ARG A 30 -3.01 15.16 -12.14
C ARG A 30 -3.72 14.64 -13.38
N SER A 31 -3.15 13.64 -14.06
CA SER A 31 -3.79 12.98 -15.21
C SER A 31 -5.00 12.14 -14.79
N ARG A 32 -4.88 11.42 -13.65
CA ARG A 32 -6.00 10.67 -13.05
C ARG A 32 -7.17 11.56 -12.65
N LEU A 33 -6.90 12.66 -11.95
CA LEU A 33 -7.94 13.60 -11.52
C LEU A 33 -8.56 14.32 -12.71
N TRP A 34 -7.76 14.67 -13.72
CA TRP A 34 -8.30 15.21 -14.97
C TRP A 34 -9.29 14.25 -15.65
N ARG A 35 -8.98 12.94 -15.70
CA ARG A 35 -9.93 11.93 -16.21
C ARG A 35 -11.22 11.93 -15.40
N PHE A 36 -11.13 11.98 -14.07
CA PHE A 36 -12.27 12.02 -13.16
C PHE A 36 -13.15 13.27 -13.34
N GLU A 37 -12.54 14.43 -13.59
CA GLU A 37 -13.24 15.70 -13.81
C GLU A 37 -13.91 15.78 -15.18
N GLN A 38 -13.26 15.25 -16.24
CA GLN A 38 -13.79 15.29 -17.61
C GLN A 38 -14.86 14.23 -17.87
N SER A 39 -14.78 13.08 -17.21
CA SER A 39 -15.76 12.00 -17.26
C SER A 39 -15.81 11.38 -15.88
N PRO A 40 -16.98 11.15 -15.25
CA PRO A 40 -17.07 10.68 -13.88
C PRO A 40 -16.60 9.22 -13.72
N ASP A 41 -15.30 9.02 -13.82
CA ASP A 41 -14.61 7.74 -13.67
C ASP A 41 -14.32 7.51 -12.19
N TRP A 42 -15.37 7.11 -11.47
CA TRP A 42 -15.33 6.78 -10.05
C TRP A 42 -14.35 5.65 -9.70
N SER A 43 -13.87 4.89 -10.69
CA SER A 43 -12.87 3.83 -10.52
C SER A 43 -11.57 4.37 -9.95
N VAL A 44 -11.15 5.58 -10.33
CA VAL A 44 -9.91 6.21 -9.86
C VAL A 44 -9.88 6.31 -8.34
N LEU A 45 -11.01 6.66 -7.72
CA LEU A 45 -11.13 6.85 -6.28
C LEU A 45 -11.54 5.58 -5.55
N TYR A 46 -12.47 4.79 -6.09
CA TYR A 46 -13.05 3.65 -5.38
C TYR A 46 -12.41 2.30 -5.70
N ALA A 47 -11.69 2.17 -6.81
CA ALA A 47 -10.98 0.95 -7.17
C ALA A 47 -9.47 1.17 -7.09
N GLU A 48 -8.91 2.10 -7.87
CA GLU A 48 -7.47 2.24 -8.02
C GLU A 48 -6.77 2.64 -6.71
N LEU A 49 -7.32 3.61 -5.97
CA LEU A 49 -6.72 4.07 -4.72
C LEU A 49 -6.75 2.98 -3.63
N PRO A 50 -7.90 2.33 -3.33
CA PRO A 50 -7.93 1.21 -2.40
C PRO A 50 -7.04 0.04 -2.84
N LEU A 51 -7.04 -0.30 -4.13
CA LEU A 51 -6.18 -1.35 -4.66
C LEU A 51 -4.70 -1.04 -4.47
N ALA A 52 -4.28 0.20 -4.69
CA ALA A 52 -2.89 0.60 -4.51
C ALA A 52 -2.47 0.55 -3.04
N VAL A 53 -3.31 1.06 -2.13
CA VAL A 53 -3.04 1.03 -0.69
C VAL A 53 -2.99 -0.41 -0.17
N LEU A 54 -4.04 -1.20 -0.43
CA LEU A 54 -4.12 -2.60 0.01
C LEU A 54 -3.03 -3.46 -0.65
N GLY A 55 -2.77 -3.24 -1.94
CA GLY A 55 -1.71 -3.90 -2.68
C GLY A 55 -0.33 -3.61 -2.10
N GLY A 56 -0.05 -2.34 -1.77
CA GLY A 56 1.18 -1.93 -1.10
C GLY A 56 1.34 -2.56 0.29
N THR A 57 0.27 -2.57 1.10
CA THR A 57 0.26 -3.23 2.41
C THR A 57 0.52 -4.73 2.28
N ALA A 58 -0.20 -5.41 1.39
CA ALA A 58 -0.06 -6.85 1.17
C ALA A 58 1.36 -7.21 0.70
N ALA A 59 1.89 -6.46 -0.28
CA ALA A 59 3.23 -6.67 -0.79
C ALA A 59 4.30 -6.51 0.32
N ALA A 60 4.21 -5.45 1.13
CA ALA A 60 5.15 -5.23 2.22
C ALA A 60 5.09 -6.35 3.28
N LEU A 61 3.89 -6.83 3.63
CA LEU A 61 3.72 -7.93 4.57
C LEU A 61 4.24 -9.26 4.00
N VAL A 62 4.05 -9.52 2.71
CA VAL A 62 4.61 -10.70 2.03
C VAL A 62 6.14 -10.65 2.06
N VAL A 63 6.74 -9.51 1.70
CA VAL A 63 8.20 -9.32 1.77
C VAL A 63 8.72 -9.53 3.19
N TRP A 64 8.04 -8.99 4.20
CA TRP A 64 8.43 -9.18 5.60
C TRP A 64 8.26 -10.64 6.07
N ALA A 65 7.20 -11.32 5.65
CA ALA A 65 7.00 -12.74 5.95
C ALA A 65 8.10 -13.61 5.31
N LEU A 66 8.47 -13.31 4.06
CA LEU A 66 9.58 -13.97 3.36
C LEU A 66 10.92 -13.70 4.05
N ALA A 67 11.22 -12.44 4.38
CA ALA A 67 12.44 -12.08 5.08
C ALA A 67 12.57 -12.81 6.43
N ARG A 68 11.48 -12.92 7.19
CA ARG A 68 11.45 -13.70 8.45
C ARG A 68 11.53 -15.21 8.26
N ARG A 69 11.16 -15.73 7.09
CA ARG A 69 11.30 -17.15 6.76
C ARG A 69 12.73 -17.49 6.36
N ILE A 70 13.41 -16.59 5.66
CA ILE A 70 14.79 -16.78 5.17
C ILE A 70 15.81 -16.52 6.29
N GLY A 71 15.55 -15.56 7.17
CA GLY A 71 16.40 -15.26 8.33
C GLY A 71 16.18 -16.17 9.55
N ARG A 72 15.40 -17.23 9.40
CA ARG A 72 15.20 -18.31 10.39
C ARG A 72 15.99 -19.53 9.97
#